data_AF-A0A8K0P4G4-F1
#
_entry.id   AF-A0A8K0P4G4-F1
#
_cell.length_a   1.000
_cell.length_b   1.000
_cell.length_c   1.000
_cell.angle_alpha   90.00
_cell.angle_beta   90.00
_cell.angle_gamma   90.00
#
_symmetry.space_group_name_H-M   'P 1'
#
loop_
_entity.id
_entity.type
_entity.pdbx_description
1 polymer ?
#
loop_
_entity_poly.entity_id
_entity_poly.type
_entity_poly.pdbx_seq_one_letter_code
_entity_poly.pdbx_strand_id
1 'polypeptide(L)' 'MQAFRELAEQAGVICVAREASILSHAEDSQFDSVLRNLAEDPAANVVVCFCEGFTVRGLLAASKRLKLTDRFLFIGR' A
#
# COMPACT_ATOMS: atom_id res chain seq x y z
N MET A 1 -9.78 2.13 6.57
CA MET A 1 -9.10 0.84 6.79
C MET A 1 -9.98 -0.12 7.58
N GLN A 2 -10.33 0.17 8.84
CA GLN A 2 -11.07 -0.76 9.71
C GLN A 2 -12.33 -1.38 9.08
N ALA A 3 -13.22 -0.57 8.52
CA ALA A 3 -14.42 -1.09 7.85
C ALA A 3 -14.12 -2.04 6.68
N PHE A 4 -13.03 -1.82 5.94
CA PHE A 4 -12.63 -2.71 4.85
C PHE A 4 -12.14 -4.05 5.39
N ARG A 5 -11.37 -4.04 6.49
CA ARG A 5 -10.88 -5.26 7.14
C ARG A 5 -12.04 -6.11 7.65
N GLU A 6 -12.98 -5.50 8.36
CA GLU A 6 -14.17 -6.18 8.88
C GLU A 6 -15.00 -6.80 7.74
N LEU A 7 -15.20 -6.07 6.64
CA LEU A 7 -15.93 -6.59 5.47
C LEU A 7 -15.16 -7.70 4.74
N ALA A 8 -13.84 -7.59 4.62
CA ALA A 8 -13.00 -8.62 4.00
C ALA A 8 -13.04 -9.92 4.81
N GLU A 9 -12.96 -9.82 6.14
CA GLU A 9 -13.08 -10.94 7.07
C GLU A 9 -14.48 -11.59 6.99
N GLN A 10 -15.55 -10.79 6.97
CA GLN A 10 -16.92 -11.28 6.83
C GLN A 10 -17.16 -11.98 5.49
N ALA A 11 -16.61 -11.45 4.40
CA ALA A 11 -16.75 -12.04 3.08
C ALA A 11 -15.97 -13.35 2.94
N GLY A 12 -14.92 -13.56 3.75
CA GLY A 12 -14.13 -14.79 3.78
C GLY A 12 -13.31 -15.09 2.50
N VAL A 13 -13.36 -14.20 1.51
CA VAL A 13 -12.70 -14.36 0.19
C VAL A 13 -11.46 -13.50 0.02
N ILE A 14 -11.24 -12.51 0.88
CA ILE A 14 -10.09 -11.58 0.81
C ILE A 14 -9.28 -11.68 2.11
N CYS A 15 -7.98 -11.96 1.97
CA CYS A 15 -7.02 -11.92 3.08
C CYS A 15 -6.19 -10.63 3.00
N VAL A 16 -5.95 -9.98 4.15
CA VAL A 16 -5.02 -8.84 4.25
C VAL A 16 -3.64 -9.37 4.63
N ALA A 17 -2.69 -9.32 3.70
CA ALA A 17 -1.31 -9.77 3.96
C ALA A 17 -0.60 -8.86 4.96
N ARG A 18 -0.60 -7.55 4.70
CA ARG A 18 -0.01 -6.53 5.55
C ARG A 18 -0.80 -5.23 5.53
N GLU A 19 -0.59 -4.48 6.59
CA GLU A 19 -1.15 -3.14 6.76
C GLU A 19 -0.02 -2.16 7.07
N ALA A 20 -0.07 -0.99 6.44
CA ALA A 20 0.85 0.11 6.68
C ALA A 20 0.09 1.44 6.72
N SER A 21 0.54 2.34 7.58
CA SER A 21 0.01 3.71 7.68
C SER A 21 1.16 4.70 7.53
N ILE A 22 0.92 5.78 6.80
CA ILE A 22 1.90 6.84 6.54
C ILE A 22 1.18 8.19 6.42
N LEU A 23 1.84 9.24 6.90
CA LEU A 23 1.34 10.61 6.78
C LEU A 23 1.53 11.14 5.36
N SER A 24 0.62 11.97 4.87
CA SER A 24 0.68 12.52 3.50
C SER A 24 1.88 13.44 3.26
N HIS A 25 2.49 13.98 4.33
CA HIS A 25 3.70 14.81 4.31
C HIS A 25 4.93 14.11 4.89
N ALA A 26 4.92 12.77 4.94
CA ALA A 26 6.08 12.00 5.39
C ALA A 26 7.29 12.20 4.45
N GLU A 27 8.48 11.93 4.99
CA GLU A 27 9.72 11.98 4.21
C GLU A 27 9.78 10.84 3.18
N ASP A 28 10.54 11.04 2.11
CA ASP A 28 10.70 10.06 1.02
C ASP A 28 11.18 8.69 1.53
N SER A 29 12.04 8.67 2.54
CA SER A 29 12.55 7.45 3.17
C SER A 29 11.46 6.63 3.86
N GLN A 30 10.40 7.27 4.36
CA GLN A 30 9.27 6.59 4.98
C GLN A 30 8.40 5.91 3.94
N PHE A 31 8.15 6.55 2.79
CA PHE A 31 7.47 5.91 1.66
C PHE A 31 8.25 4.71 1.14
N ASP A 32 9.58 4.84 1.04
CA ASP A 32 10.45 3.74 0.63
C ASP A 32 10.36 2.55 1.62
N SER A 33 10.32 2.84 2.93
CA SER A 33 10.16 1.82 3.97
C SER A 33 8.83 1.08 3.87
N VAL A 34 7.72 1.79 3.61
CA VAL A 34 6.40 1.18 3.40
C VAL A 34 6.43 0.21 2.22
N LEU A 35 6.99 0.62 1.09
CA LEU A 35 7.05 -0.26 -0.10
C LEU A 35 7.96 -1.47 0.10
N ARG A 36 9.07 -1.33 0.83
CA ARG A 36 9.93 -2.48 1.17
C ARG A 36 9.18 -3.47 2.06
N ASN A 37 8.45 -2.99 3.05
CA ASN A 37 7.63 -3.83 3.93
C ASN A 37 6.55 -4.59 3.14
N LEU A 38 5.83 -3.89 2.25
CA LEU A 38 4.83 -4.52 1.38
C LEU A 38 5.44 -5.53 0.40
N ALA A 39 6.69 -5.32 -0.03
CA ALA A 39 7.38 -6.22 -0.95
C ALA A 39 7.86 -7.53 -0.30
N GLU A 40 7.83 -7.64 1.03
CA GLU A 40 8.17 -8.88 1.75
C GLU A 40 7.17 -10.02 1.44
N ASP A 41 5.94 -9.71 1.02
CA ASP A 41 4.95 -10.71 0.63
C ASP A 41 4.86 -10.82 -0.90
N PRO A 42 5.58 -11.77 -1.53
CA PRO A 42 5.60 -11.90 -2.98
C PRO A 42 4.25 -12.30 -3.59
N ALA A 43 3.36 -12.91 -2.80
CA ALA A 43 2.02 -13.29 -3.25
C ALA A 43 1.03 -12.09 -3.28
N ALA A 44 1.33 -11.01 -2.56
CA ALA A 44 0.48 -9.82 -2.50
C ALA A 44 0.86 -8.85 -3.62
N ASN A 45 0.04 -8.81 -4.68
CA ASN A 45 0.26 -7.94 -5.85
C ASN A 45 -0.62 -6.68 -5.85
N VAL A 46 -1.66 -6.64 -5.01
CA VAL A 46 -2.64 -5.55 -4.97
C VAL A 46 -2.51 -4.81 -3.64
N VAL A 47 -2.42 -3.49 -3.71
CA VAL A 47 -2.39 -2.59 -2.55
C VAL A 47 -3.65 -1.74 -2.55
N VAL A 48 -4.51 -1.93 -1.55
CA VAL A 48 -5.69 -1.09 -1.33
C VAL A 48 -5.28 0.10 -0.45
N CYS A 49 -5.28 1.30 -1.03
CA CYS A 49 -4.83 2.54 -0.39
C CYS A 49 -6.04 3.41 -0.04
N PHE A 50 -6.34 3.53 1.24
CA PHE A 50 -7.28 4.56 1.75
C PHE A 50 -6.50 5.83 2.04
N CYS A 51 -6.14 6.54 0.97
CA CYS A 51 -5.05 7.51 0.99
C CYS A 51 -5.46 8.82 0.31
N GLU A 52 -4.93 9.93 0.80
CA GLU A 52 -5.04 11.23 0.10
C GLU A 52 -4.17 11.22 -1.18
N GLY A 53 -4.47 12.12 -2.12
CA GLY A 53 -3.77 12.20 -3.39
C GLY A 53 -2.25 12.40 -3.26
N PHE A 54 -1.80 13.17 -2.27
CA PHE A 54 -0.37 13.36 -2.01
C PHE A 54 0.33 12.06 -1.56
N THR A 55 -0.33 11.24 -0.75
CA THR A 55 0.18 9.95 -0.32
C THR A 55 0.34 9.00 -1.50
N VAL A 56 -0.64 8.94 -2.41
CA VAL A 56 -0.54 8.13 -3.63
C VAL A 56 0.63 8.59 -4.50
N ARG A 57 0.81 9.90 -4.65
CA ARG A 57 1.96 10.45 -5.39
C ARG A 57 3.29 10.06 -4.75
N GLY A 58 3.40 10.10 -3.42
CA GLY A 58 4.58 9.64 -2.67
C GLY A 58 4.88 8.16 -2.89
N LEU A 59 3.86 7.30 -2.84
CA LEU A 59 4.00 5.86 -3.11
C LEU A 59 4.45 5.57 -4.55
N LEU A 60 3.90 6.28 -5.54
CA LEU A 60 4.33 6.12 -6.94
C LEU A 60 5.77 6.60 -7.17
N ALA A 61 6.16 7.71 -6.51
CA ALA A 61 7.54 8.20 -6.56
C ALA A 61 8.52 7.20 -5.92
N ALA A 62 8.19 6.67 -4.75
CA ALA A 62 8.97 5.64 -4.06
C ALA A 62 9.06 4.35 -4.89
N SER A 63 7.97 3.95 -5.56
CA SER A 63 7.96 2.78 -6.44
C SER A 63 8.95 2.94 -7.58
N LYS A 64 9.06 4.15 -8.15
CA LYS A 64 10.06 4.47 -9.16
C LYS A 64 11.49 4.44 -8.60
N ARG A 65 11.73 5.03 -7.42
CA ARG A 65 13.05 5.02 -6.76
C ARG A 65 13.55 3.61 -6.46
N LEU A 66 12.65 2.72 -6.02
CA LEU A 66 12.95 1.34 -5.65
C LEU A 66 12.87 0.35 -6.83
N LYS A 67 12.57 0.82 -8.05
CA LYS A 67 12.38 -0.03 -9.24
C LYS A 67 11.27 -1.08 -9.08
N LEU A 68 10.18 -0.71 -8.40
CA LEU A 68 8.99 -1.52 -8.16
C LEU A 68 7.78 -1.06 -8.99
N THR A 69 7.99 -0.33 -10.08
CA THR A 69 6.92 0.33 -10.85
C THR A 69 5.82 -0.62 -11.36
N ASP A 70 6.17 -1.87 -11.71
CA ASP A 70 5.21 -2.87 -12.20
C ASP A 70 4.91 -3.97 -11.16
N ARG A 71 5.34 -3.77 -9.90
CA ARG A 71 5.21 -4.79 -8.84
C ARG A 71 3.83 -4.78 -8.18
N PHE A 72 3.22 -3.61 -8.04
CA PHE A 72 1.98 -3.43 -7.30
C PHE A 72 0.91 -2.74 -8.15
N LEU A 73 -0.31 -3.26 -8.07
CA LEU A 73 -1.52 -2.55 -8.50
C LEU A 73 -2.09 -1.78 -7.31
N PHE A 74 -2.05 -0.45 -7.37
CA PHE A 74 -2.65 0.41 -6.36
C PHE A 74 -4.13 0.67 -6.67
N ILE A 75 -5.01 0.37 -5.71
CA ILE A 75 -6.44 0.70 -5.77
C ILE A 75 -6.73 1.72 -4.67
N GLY A 76 -7.20 2.90 -5.03
CA GLY A 76 -7.56 3.95 -4.07
C GLY A 76 -8.92 4.56 -4.36
N ARG A 77 -9.48 5.26 -3.36
CA ARG A 77 -10.69 6.09 -3.47
C ARG A 77 -10.37 7.51 -3.03
#